data_AF-A0A7I8W2I9-F1
#
_entry.id   AF-A0A7I8W2I9-F1
#
_cell.length_a   1.000
_cell.length_b   1.000
_cell.length_c   1.000
_cell.angle_alpha   90.00
_cell.angle_beta   90.00
_cell.angle_gamma   90.00
#
_symmetry.space_group_name_H-M   'P 1'
#
loop_
_entity.id
_entity.type
_entity.pdbx_description
1 polymer ?
#
loop_
_entity_poly.entity_id
_entity_poly.type
_entity_poly.pdbx_seq_one_letter_code
_entity_poly.pdbx_strand_id
1 'polypeptide(L)'
;MANDEDLSSEQTDKLVQFQDITGIEDMERCREVLQDNDWNLERAVQRHLGDTTSDTTERFYPEPTLEINPEVRLLRPDVRRAVTDADGDVRRFIREFDEKYGENHPSFYSSSYSSAIRSAKQNLQFLIVYLHSDKHSDTDSFCSDVICSETIRTWFQRRNAMFWGCSVELPEGHRVSGILRENVYPFLAVIVLKENKMMVVGRMEGFCSADVLVERLDTVVESNEASLIAEMAARQERARAADLREQQDEAYLATLRADQEKERLKRQEQEQEERLRNEQAEKEMQLVNRKKKAEESLSPEPTNSEDSIKVILKLPEGPRIERKFDKKHNLSELHDFVLSRNDMPDSFELLTNFPTKVILRSENAENCNEYERLKSITFEEAQITGTTLLFVRDLDA
;
A
#
# COMPACT_ATOMS: atom_id res chain seq x y z
N MET A 1 -25.86 23.36 2.01
CA MET A 1 -25.44 24.64 2.62
C MET A 1 -24.81 24.28 3.95
N ALA A 2 -23.49 24.11 3.97
CA ALA A 2 -22.72 23.91 5.19
C ALA A 2 -21.90 25.18 5.37
N ASN A 3 -22.04 25.83 6.53
CA ASN A 3 -21.35 27.07 6.87
C ASN A 3 -19.86 26.77 7.10
N ASP A 4 -19.04 26.95 6.06
CA ASP A 4 -17.65 27.36 6.26
C ASP A 4 -17.67 28.83 6.71
N GLU A 5 -17.91 29.05 8.01
CA GLU A 5 -17.52 30.31 8.63
C GLU A 5 -16.01 30.28 8.80
N ASP A 6 -15.30 31.01 7.94
CA ASP A 6 -13.88 31.32 8.09
C ASP A 6 -13.64 31.90 9.49
N LEU A 7 -12.77 31.23 10.26
CA LEU A 7 -12.38 31.68 11.59
C LEU A 7 -11.59 33.00 11.47
N SER A 8 -11.92 33.97 12.33
CA SER A 8 -11.11 35.20 12.47
C SER A 8 -9.66 34.85 12.79
N SER A 9 -8.69 35.70 12.40
CA SER A 9 -7.27 35.51 12.76
C SER A 9 -7.09 35.25 14.27
N GLU A 10 -7.82 35.97 15.11
CA GLU A 10 -7.76 35.79 16.57
C GLU A 10 -8.36 34.44 17.04
N GLN A 11 -9.37 33.94 16.33
CA GLN A 11 -9.98 32.64 16.60
C GLN A 11 -9.06 31.50 16.15
N THR A 12 -8.44 31.65 14.98
CA THR A 12 -7.43 30.71 14.47
C THR A 12 -6.23 30.63 15.41
N ASP A 13 -5.75 31.78 15.93
CA ASP A 13 -4.68 31.82 16.92
C ASP A 13 -5.07 31.10 18.22
N LYS A 14 -6.29 31.32 18.72
CA LYS A 14 -6.81 30.60 19.91
C LYS A 14 -6.97 29.11 19.67
N LEU A 15 -7.34 28.71 18.45
CA LEU A 15 -7.48 27.30 18.07
C LEU A 15 -6.13 26.60 18.04
N VAL A 16 -5.12 27.21 17.41
CA VAL A 16 -3.74 26.71 17.42
C VAL A 16 -3.22 26.63 18.84
N GLN A 17 -3.42 27.67 19.66
CA GLN A 17 -3.03 27.66 21.07
C GLN A 17 -3.73 26.55 21.87
N PHE A 18 -5.03 26.35 21.66
CA PHE A 18 -5.77 25.29 22.35
C PHE A 18 -5.28 23.90 21.95
N GLN A 19 -5.04 23.67 20.66
CA GLN A 19 -4.45 22.43 20.13
C GLN A 19 -3.07 22.17 20.74
N ASP A 20 -2.25 23.21 20.82
CA ASP A 20 -0.93 23.20 21.43
C ASP A 20 -0.96 22.81 22.92
N ILE A 21 -1.88 23.40 23.67
CA ILE A 21 -1.97 23.23 25.13
C ILE A 21 -2.58 21.88 25.51
N THR A 22 -3.57 21.42 24.76
CA THR A 22 -4.32 20.19 25.08
C THR A 22 -3.76 18.94 24.39
N GLY A 23 -2.91 19.11 23.37
CA GLY A 23 -2.38 18.00 22.57
C GLY A 23 -3.46 17.26 21.75
N ILE A 24 -4.56 17.93 21.44
CA ILE A 24 -5.62 17.42 20.56
C ILE A 24 -5.22 17.69 19.10
N GLU A 25 -5.03 16.62 18.32
CA GLU A 25 -4.64 16.72 16.91
C GLU A 25 -5.82 17.08 15.99
N ASP A 26 -7.05 16.84 16.43
CA ASP A 26 -8.29 17.09 15.70
C ASP A 26 -8.74 18.56 15.81
N MET A 27 -8.59 19.31 14.71
CA MET A 27 -8.96 20.73 14.64
C MET A 27 -10.47 20.98 14.79
N GLU A 28 -11.33 20.07 14.30
CA GLU A 28 -12.78 20.24 14.43
C GLU A 28 -13.20 20.13 15.89
N ARG A 29 -12.63 19.13 16.59
CA ARG A 29 -12.85 18.97 18.02
C ARG A 29 -12.31 20.14 18.85
N CYS A 30 -11.17 20.70 18.47
CA CYS A 30 -10.65 21.93 19.09
C CYS A 30 -11.61 23.12 18.89
N ARG A 31 -12.15 23.27 17.67
CA ARG A 31 -13.11 24.31 17.33
C ARG A 31 -14.40 24.18 18.14
N GLU A 32 -14.97 23.00 18.23
CA GLU A 32 -16.19 22.73 19.01
C GLU A 32 -15.99 23.10 20.48
N VAL A 33 -14.89 22.64 21.10
CA VAL A 33 -14.62 22.93 22.51
C VAL A 33 -14.40 24.44 22.75
N LEU A 34 -13.76 25.14 21.82
CA LEU A 34 -13.60 26.60 21.93
C LEU A 34 -14.91 27.36 21.72
N GLN A 35 -15.75 26.93 20.77
CA GLN A 35 -17.07 27.51 20.54
C GLN A 35 -17.98 27.32 21.77
N ASP A 36 -17.98 26.13 22.38
CA ASP A 36 -18.73 25.82 23.61
C ASP A 36 -18.29 26.65 24.83
N ASN A 37 -17.10 27.25 24.78
CA ASN A 37 -16.53 28.06 25.85
C ASN A 37 -16.38 29.54 25.46
N ASP A 38 -17.19 30.03 24.52
CA ASP A 38 -17.21 31.44 24.08
C ASP A 38 -15.84 31.94 23.59
N TRP A 39 -15.03 31.07 22.97
CA TRP A 39 -13.64 31.35 22.57
C TRP A 39 -12.74 31.80 23.73
N ASN A 40 -13.06 31.42 24.96
CA ASN A 40 -12.21 31.62 26.12
C ASN A 40 -11.24 30.43 26.26
N LEU A 41 -9.99 30.64 25.81
CA LEU A 41 -8.94 29.63 25.81
C LEU A 41 -8.73 29.00 27.19
N GLU A 42 -8.66 29.81 28.25
CA GLU A 42 -8.41 29.33 29.61
C GLU A 42 -9.53 28.41 30.11
N ARG A 43 -10.79 28.80 29.89
CA ARG A 43 -11.96 27.97 30.28
C ARG A 43 -12.00 26.67 29.47
N ALA A 44 -11.74 26.75 28.17
CA ALA A 44 -11.71 25.59 27.29
C ALA A 44 -10.62 24.59 27.73
N VAL A 45 -9.41 25.09 28.00
CA VAL A 45 -8.29 24.26 28.45
C VAL A 45 -8.59 23.63 29.80
N GLN A 46 -9.13 24.38 30.76
CA GLN A 46 -9.50 23.84 32.08
C GLN A 46 -10.50 22.69 31.97
N ARG A 47 -11.54 22.88 31.14
CA ARG A 47 -12.54 21.85 30.89
C ARG A 47 -11.95 20.61 30.23
N HIS A 48 -10.92 20.79 29.40
CA HIS A 48 -10.27 19.69 28.70
C HIS A 48 -9.25 18.93 29.55
N LEU A 49 -8.39 19.65 30.27
CA LEU A 49 -7.38 19.08 31.16
C LEU A 49 -7.97 18.52 32.46
N GLY A 50 -9.22 18.85 32.78
CA GLY A 50 -9.98 18.30 33.89
C GLY A 50 -9.39 18.66 35.26
N ASP A 51 -10.13 19.45 36.05
CA ASP A 51 -9.93 19.46 37.50
C ASP A 51 -10.57 18.19 38.06
N THR A 52 -9.79 17.13 38.35
CA THR A 52 -10.23 16.15 39.36
C THR A 52 -9.92 16.71 40.74
N THR A 53 -10.60 17.79 41.15
CA THR A 53 -10.77 18.05 42.57
C THR A 53 -11.76 17.02 43.10
N SER A 54 -11.28 15.81 43.38
CA SER A 54 -11.92 15.00 44.41
C SER A 54 -11.70 15.71 45.74
N ASP A 55 -12.78 16.20 46.33
CA ASP A 55 -12.88 16.71 47.69
C ASP A 55 -12.04 15.88 48.68
N THR A 56 -10.82 16.30 49.05
CA THR A 56 -10.17 15.84 50.31
C THR A 56 -9.05 16.76 50.81
N THR A 57 -9.19 18.08 50.70
CA THR A 57 -8.37 19.00 51.51
C THR A 57 -9.28 19.99 52.21
N GLU A 58 -9.50 19.74 53.51
CA GLU A 58 -10.11 20.68 54.44
C GLU A 58 -9.42 22.05 54.29
N ARG A 59 -10.16 23.00 53.73
CA ARG A 59 -9.75 24.41 53.62
C ARG A 59 -9.78 25.02 55.01
N PHE A 60 -8.63 25.11 55.67
CA PHE A 60 -8.41 26.04 56.78
C PHE A 60 -7.69 27.26 56.24
N TYR A 61 -8.41 28.35 55.97
CA TYR A 61 -8.11 29.77 56.23
C TYR A 61 -9.20 30.65 55.57
N PRO A 62 -9.66 31.74 56.21
CA PRO A 62 -10.76 32.56 55.70
C PRO A 62 -10.29 33.50 54.59
N GLU A 63 -11.12 33.70 53.56
CA GLU A 63 -10.89 34.66 52.48
C GLU A 63 -10.87 36.11 53.01
N PRO A 64 -9.91 36.95 52.59
CA PRO A 64 -10.09 38.39 52.64
C PRO A 64 -10.96 38.82 51.46
N THR A 65 -12.18 39.27 51.77
CA THR A 65 -13.11 39.90 50.84
C THR A 65 -12.51 41.18 50.25
N LEU A 66 -12.22 41.19 48.95
CA LEU A 66 -12.06 42.41 48.15
C LEU A 66 -12.90 42.25 46.88
N GLU A 67 -14.08 42.86 46.90
CA GLU A 67 -14.90 43.07 45.70
C GLU A 67 -14.11 43.92 44.70
N ILE A 68 -13.74 43.34 43.55
CA ILE A 68 -13.19 44.09 42.42
C ILE A 68 -14.21 44.04 41.28
N ASN A 69 -14.76 45.21 40.98
CA ASN A 69 -15.73 45.51 39.92
C ASN A 69 -15.32 44.94 38.54
N PRO A 70 -16.23 44.34 37.75
CA PRO A 70 -15.90 43.68 36.49
C PRO A 70 -15.71 44.61 35.26
N GLU A 71 -15.63 45.93 35.41
CA GLU A 71 -15.69 46.88 34.27
C GLU A 71 -14.45 47.76 34.01
N VAL A 72 -13.24 47.38 34.44
CA VAL A 72 -12.03 48.12 34.00
C VAL A 72 -10.86 47.19 33.65
N ARG A 73 -10.90 46.61 32.45
CA ARG A 73 -9.70 46.25 31.68
C ARG A 73 -9.85 46.72 30.22
N LEU A 74 -10.15 48.01 30.06
CA LEU A 74 -10.06 48.71 28.79
C LEU A 74 -8.64 49.31 28.64
N LEU A 75 -8.01 49.02 27.50
CA LEU A 75 -6.90 49.75 26.88
C LEU A 75 -5.47 49.54 27.42
N ARG A 76 -4.96 48.29 27.46
CA ARG A 76 -3.57 47.99 27.05
C ARG A 76 -3.52 46.56 26.47
N PRO A 77 -3.09 46.36 25.21
CA PRO A 77 -2.76 45.01 24.74
C PRO A 77 -1.59 44.51 25.57
N ASP A 78 -1.79 43.42 26.32
CA ASP A 78 -0.69 42.79 27.04
C ASP A 78 0.24 42.13 26.02
N VAL A 79 1.38 42.78 25.77
CA VAL A 79 2.39 42.41 24.75
C VAL A 79 2.93 40.98 24.97
N ARG A 80 2.72 40.41 26.16
CA ARG A 80 3.10 39.05 26.53
C ARG A 80 2.23 37.95 25.91
N ARG A 81 1.13 38.30 25.24
CA ARG A 81 0.27 37.34 24.52
C ARG A 81 0.89 36.83 23.20
N ALA A 82 1.88 37.55 22.65
CA ALA A 82 2.60 37.11 21.46
C ALA A 82 3.82 36.29 21.90
N VAL A 83 3.66 34.97 21.98
CA VAL A 83 4.79 34.04 22.13
C VAL A 83 5.58 34.09 20.82
N THR A 84 6.67 34.87 20.79
CA THR A 84 7.50 35.01 19.58
C THR A 84 8.52 33.88 19.46
N ASP A 85 8.98 33.27 20.57
CA ASP A 85 9.86 32.10 20.59
C ASP A 85 9.74 31.29 21.91
N ALA A 86 8.75 30.39 21.97
CA ALA A 86 8.48 29.58 23.17
C ALA A 86 9.61 28.60 23.52
N ASP A 87 10.26 28.02 22.51
CA ASP A 87 11.40 27.12 22.74
C ASP A 87 12.62 27.90 23.26
N GLY A 88 12.84 29.12 22.74
CA GLY A 88 13.91 30.01 23.19
C GLY A 88 13.75 30.44 24.65
N ASP A 89 12.52 30.74 25.09
CA ASP A 89 12.21 31.07 26.47
C ASP A 89 12.57 29.93 27.43
N VAL A 90 12.19 28.70 27.11
CA VAL A 90 12.51 27.52 27.94
C VAL A 90 14.02 27.30 28.01
N ARG A 91 14.74 27.37 26.88
CA ARG A 91 16.21 27.21 26.87
C ARG A 91 16.91 28.33 27.66
N ARG A 92 16.38 29.54 27.59
CA ARG A 92 16.88 30.68 28.36
C ARG A 92 16.72 30.43 29.85
N PHE A 93 15.54 29.97 30.28
CA PHE A 93 15.30 29.60 31.67
C PHE A 93 16.27 28.51 32.15
N ILE A 94 16.45 27.43 31.37
CA ILE A 94 17.36 26.34 31.75
C ILE A 94 18.78 26.88 31.95
N ARG A 95 19.28 27.72 31.03
CA ARG A 95 20.60 28.34 31.18
C ARG A 95 20.70 29.21 32.43
N GLU A 96 19.70 30.06 32.68
CA GLU A 96 19.66 30.92 33.87
C GLU A 96 19.57 30.10 35.18
N PHE A 97 18.87 28.96 35.15
CA PHE A 97 18.80 28.01 36.26
C PHE A 97 20.16 27.35 36.51
N ASP A 98 20.81 26.85 35.46
CA ASP A 98 22.12 26.19 35.55
C ASP A 98 23.20 27.16 36.05
N GLU A 99 23.16 28.42 35.61
CA GLU A 99 24.06 29.48 36.08
C GLU A 99 23.87 29.80 37.58
N LYS A 100 22.63 29.74 38.08
CA LYS A 100 22.29 30.12 39.47
C LYS A 100 22.44 28.96 40.46
N TYR A 101 22.03 27.74 40.08
CA TYR A 101 21.93 26.58 40.99
C TYR A 101 22.87 25.42 40.60
N GLY A 102 23.50 25.48 39.43
CA GLY A 102 24.36 24.44 38.89
C GLY A 102 23.60 23.32 38.18
N GLU A 103 24.32 22.42 37.52
CA GLU A 103 23.78 21.33 36.67
C GLU A 103 23.29 20.10 37.47
N ASN A 104 23.15 20.21 38.79
CA ASN A 104 22.81 19.10 39.68
C ASN A 104 21.30 18.88 39.81
N HIS A 105 20.55 18.91 38.71
CA HIS A 105 19.08 18.75 38.69
C HIS A 105 18.64 17.63 37.71
N PRO A 106 17.36 17.23 37.70
CA PRO A 106 16.82 16.35 36.67
C PRO A 106 16.90 16.97 35.28
N SER A 107 17.02 16.15 34.24
CA SER A 107 17.13 16.64 32.87
C SER A 107 15.85 17.38 32.44
N PHE A 108 15.98 18.70 32.23
CA PHE A 108 14.89 19.53 31.71
C PHE A 108 14.63 19.24 30.24
N TYR A 109 13.35 19.18 29.87
CA TYR A 109 12.91 19.18 28.48
C TYR A 109 13.03 20.59 27.88
N SER A 110 13.87 20.74 26.86
CA SER A 110 14.33 22.02 26.32
C SER A 110 13.48 22.62 25.19
N SER A 111 12.24 22.16 25.04
CA SER A 111 11.26 22.69 24.08
C SER A 111 10.01 23.19 24.81
N SER A 112 9.12 23.84 24.08
CA SER A 112 7.87 24.44 24.54
C SER A 112 6.99 23.46 25.30
N TYR A 113 6.05 24.02 26.07
CA TYR A 113 5.04 23.26 26.78
C TYR A 113 4.22 22.37 25.84
N SER A 114 3.86 22.88 24.66
CA SER A 114 3.09 22.15 23.64
C SER A 114 3.84 20.90 23.14
N SER A 115 5.13 21.05 22.86
CA SER A 115 6.01 19.95 22.48
C SER A 115 6.17 18.93 23.62
N ALA A 116 6.29 19.41 24.87
CA ALA A 116 6.40 18.56 26.04
C ALA A 116 5.15 17.69 26.24
N ILE A 117 3.95 18.29 26.13
CA ILE A 117 2.67 17.58 26.19
C ILE A 117 2.57 16.54 25.07
N ARG A 118 2.92 16.90 23.84
CA ARG A 118 2.90 15.97 22.69
C ARG A 118 3.87 14.80 22.91
N SER A 119 5.09 15.09 23.36
CA SER A 119 6.11 14.08 23.63
C SER A 119 5.68 13.15 24.77
N ALA A 120 5.11 13.69 25.85
CA ALA A 120 4.55 12.90 26.95
C ALA A 120 3.40 12.00 26.49
N LYS A 121 2.54 12.48 25.56
CA LYS A 121 1.44 11.71 24.96
C LYS A 121 1.96 10.56 24.10
N GLN A 122 2.94 10.86 23.25
CA GLN A 122 3.50 9.89 22.32
C GLN A 122 4.30 8.79 23.02
N ASN A 123 5.05 9.16 24.05
CA ASN A 123 5.91 8.23 24.80
C ASN A 123 5.23 7.60 26.01
N LEU A 124 3.97 8.00 26.31
CA LEU A 124 3.22 7.54 27.48
C LEU A 124 4.06 7.73 28.76
N GLN A 125 4.42 8.98 29.05
CA GLN A 125 5.22 9.37 30.22
C GLN A 125 4.45 10.35 31.10
N PHE A 126 4.77 10.40 32.38
CA PHE A 126 4.30 11.47 33.26
C PHE A 126 5.05 12.76 32.93
N LEU A 127 4.33 13.87 32.75
CA LEU A 127 4.92 15.19 32.56
C LEU A 127 4.85 15.95 33.89
N ILE A 128 6.00 16.32 34.42
CA ILE A 128 6.12 17.13 35.63
C ILE A 128 6.49 18.55 35.21
N VAL A 129 5.58 19.49 35.49
CA VAL A 129 5.69 20.90 35.13
C VAL A 129 6.06 21.72 36.36
N TYR A 130 7.21 22.39 36.29
CA TYR A 130 7.70 23.30 37.32
C TYR A 130 7.57 24.76 36.85
N LEU A 131 6.83 25.57 37.60
CA LEU A 131 6.74 27.01 37.35
C LEU A 131 7.59 27.78 38.36
N HIS A 132 8.57 28.50 37.82
CA HIS A 132 9.55 29.25 38.60
C HIS A 132 9.15 30.72 38.71
N SER A 133 9.33 31.32 39.90
CA SER A 133 9.14 32.74 40.14
C SER A 133 10.24 33.27 41.06
N ASP A 134 11.11 34.13 40.51
CA ASP A 134 12.20 34.78 41.25
C ASP A 134 11.72 35.75 42.34
N LYS A 135 10.43 36.08 42.35
CA LYS A 135 9.84 37.03 43.32
C LYS A 135 9.44 36.39 44.64
N HIS A 136 9.41 35.07 44.72
CA HIS A 136 8.96 34.35 45.90
C HIS A 136 10.16 33.90 46.76
N SER A 137 10.09 34.15 48.07
CA SER A 137 11.21 33.92 49.01
C SER A 137 11.66 32.46 49.06
N ASP A 138 10.74 31.54 48.84
CA ASP A 138 10.97 30.11 49.04
C ASP A 138 11.51 29.42 47.78
N THR A 139 11.52 30.11 46.64
CA THR A 139 11.92 29.54 45.34
C THR A 139 13.40 29.16 45.33
N ASP A 140 14.27 30.04 45.84
CA ASP A 140 15.73 29.83 45.79
C ASP A 140 16.12 28.60 46.64
N SER A 141 15.62 28.51 47.86
CA SER A 141 15.82 27.37 48.76
C SER A 141 15.23 26.08 48.19
N PHE A 142 14.08 26.16 47.51
CA PHE A 142 13.48 25.00 46.86
C PHE A 142 14.32 24.50 45.67
N CYS A 143 14.84 25.39 44.84
CA CYS A 143 15.70 25.01 43.73
C CYS A 143 17.01 24.35 44.23
N SER A 144 17.69 24.97 45.19
CA SER A 144 18.97 24.48 45.71
C SER A 144 18.85 23.19 46.52
N ASP A 145 17.88 23.13 47.44
CA ASP A 145 17.83 22.07 48.44
C ASP A 145 16.94 20.90 48.01
N VAL A 146 15.97 21.15 47.12
CA VAL A 146 14.94 20.18 46.74
C VAL A 146 15.14 19.70 45.31
N ILE A 147 15.04 20.58 44.31
CA ILE A 147 15.18 20.20 42.89
C ILE A 147 16.59 19.66 42.61
N CYS A 148 17.63 20.32 43.16
CA CYS A 148 19.01 19.89 42.97
C CYS A 148 19.45 18.72 43.88
N SER A 149 18.52 18.13 44.64
CA SER A 149 18.83 16.99 45.51
C SER A 149 19.07 15.69 44.71
N GLU A 150 19.94 14.82 45.25
CA GLU A 150 20.17 13.49 44.68
C GLU A 150 18.91 12.61 44.76
N THR A 151 18.08 12.80 45.79
CA THR A 151 16.80 12.10 45.97
C THR A 151 15.87 12.32 44.77
N ILE A 152 15.71 13.57 44.34
CA ILE A 152 14.87 13.90 43.17
C ILE A 152 15.49 13.38 41.87
N ARG A 153 16.80 13.53 41.68
CA ARG A 153 17.48 13.02 40.47
C ARG A 153 17.35 11.51 40.32
N THR A 154 17.59 10.76 41.39
CA THR A 154 17.47 9.30 41.38
C THR A 154 16.03 8.85 41.15
N TRP A 155 15.05 9.62 41.64
CA TRP A 155 13.63 9.37 41.35
C TRP A 155 13.31 9.51 39.85
N PHE A 156 13.73 10.60 39.21
CA PHE A 156 13.53 10.81 37.76
C PHE A 156 14.28 9.79 36.89
N GLN A 157 15.41 9.26 37.35
CA GLN A 157 16.13 8.20 36.63
C GLN A 157 15.44 6.82 36.72
N ARG A 158 14.72 6.56 37.82
CA ARG A 158 14.04 5.28 38.07
C ARG A 158 12.63 5.25 37.49
N ARG A 159 11.96 6.40 37.42
CA ARG A 159 10.58 6.53 36.95
C ARG A 159 10.54 7.02 35.51
N ASN A 160 9.52 6.61 34.76
CA ASN A 160 9.28 7.07 33.41
C ASN A 160 8.58 8.45 33.41
N ALA A 161 9.31 9.48 33.85
CA ALA A 161 8.80 10.85 33.99
C ALA A 161 9.68 11.85 33.24
N MET A 162 9.04 12.85 32.64
CA MET A 162 9.65 13.98 31.96
C MET A 162 9.56 15.22 32.84
N PHE A 163 10.65 15.97 32.96
CA PHE A 163 10.69 17.21 33.72
C PHE A 163 10.70 18.41 32.77
N TRP A 164 9.74 19.31 32.92
CA TRP A 164 9.66 20.57 32.18
C TRP A 164 9.56 21.72 33.17
N GLY A 165 10.24 22.83 32.88
CA GLY A 165 10.12 24.01 33.72
C GLY A 165 10.36 25.30 32.95
N CYS A 166 9.73 26.38 33.42
CA CYS A 166 9.90 27.71 32.86
C CYS A 166 9.64 28.79 33.93
N SER A 167 10.29 29.95 33.77
CA SER A 167 10.03 31.13 34.60
C SER A 167 8.76 31.84 34.15
N VAL A 168 7.89 32.19 35.11
CA VAL A 168 6.66 32.96 34.84
C VAL A 168 6.93 34.42 34.46
N GLU A 169 8.19 34.86 34.52
CA GLU A 169 8.61 36.14 33.97
C GLU A 169 8.74 36.12 32.43
N LEU A 170 8.92 34.93 31.85
CA LEU A 170 8.99 34.72 30.41
C LEU A 170 7.58 34.50 29.82
N PRO A 171 7.35 34.86 28.54
CA PRO A 171 6.07 34.67 27.86
C PRO A 171 5.54 33.23 27.94
N GLU A 172 6.40 32.23 27.71
CA GLU A 172 5.99 30.82 27.79
C GLU A 172 5.56 30.39 29.20
N GLY A 173 6.35 30.73 30.21
CA GLY A 173 6.01 30.42 31.60
C GLY A 173 4.75 31.14 32.05
N HIS A 174 4.56 32.42 31.69
CA HIS A 174 3.35 33.17 32.01
C HIS A 174 2.10 32.56 31.34
N ARG A 175 2.23 32.08 30.10
CA ARG A 175 1.15 31.38 29.40
C ARG A 175 0.72 30.10 30.14
N VAL A 176 1.70 29.26 30.51
CA VAL A 176 1.45 28.03 31.27
C VAL A 176 0.89 28.34 32.67
N SER A 177 1.32 29.46 33.24
CA SER A 177 0.83 29.96 34.52
C SER A 177 -0.69 30.24 34.49
N GLY A 178 -1.17 30.94 33.44
CA GLY A 178 -2.60 31.18 33.24
C GLY A 178 -3.41 29.90 33.00
N ILE A 179 -2.79 28.87 32.39
CA ILE A 179 -3.42 27.59 32.10
C ILE A 179 -3.61 26.76 33.38
N LEU A 180 -2.61 26.71 34.26
CA LEU A 180 -2.64 25.91 35.48
C LEU A 180 -3.27 26.64 36.66
N ARG A 181 -3.48 27.96 36.55
CA ARG A 181 -4.11 28.86 37.54
C ARG A 181 -3.44 28.80 38.92
N GLU A 182 -2.11 28.78 38.93
CA GLU A 182 -1.35 28.84 40.18
C GLU A 182 -1.45 30.20 40.86
N ASN A 183 -1.55 30.17 42.19
CA ASN A 183 -1.58 31.38 43.02
C ASN A 183 -0.43 31.43 44.03
N VAL A 184 0.38 30.37 44.12
CA VAL A 184 1.46 30.20 45.10
C VAL A 184 2.68 29.56 44.42
N TYR A 185 3.87 30.07 44.74
CA TYR A 185 5.15 29.57 44.22
C TYR A 185 6.01 29.04 45.37
N PRO A 186 6.88 28.05 45.16
CA PRO A 186 7.05 27.24 43.94
C PRO A 186 5.81 26.38 43.65
N PHE A 187 5.54 26.14 42.36
CA PHE A 187 4.42 25.31 41.90
C PHE A 187 4.91 24.14 41.04
N LEU A 188 4.40 22.95 41.35
CA LEU A 188 4.64 21.73 40.58
C LEU A 188 3.32 21.05 40.22
N ALA A 189 3.14 20.75 38.94
CA ALA A 189 2.00 19.98 38.44
C ALA A 189 2.45 18.67 37.83
N VAL A 190 1.66 17.61 38.03
CA VAL A 190 1.87 16.30 37.40
C VAL A 190 0.74 16.07 36.40
N ILE A 191 1.10 15.85 35.14
CA ILE A 191 0.19 15.66 34.02
C ILE A 191 0.41 14.26 33.44
N VAL A 192 -0.68 13.55 33.15
CA VAL A 192 -0.63 12.20 32.55
C VAL A 192 -1.74 12.01 31.53
N LEU A 193 -1.50 11.14 30.56
CA LEU A 193 -2.53 10.69 29.63
C LEU A 193 -3.48 9.72 30.34
N LYS A 194 -4.75 10.10 30.45
CA LYS A 194 -5.81 9.26 30.99
C LYS A 194 -7.06 9.41 30.13
N GLU A 195 -7.66 8.27 29.75
CA GLU A 195 -8.82 8.24 28.85
C GLU A 195 -8.59 9.01 27.53
N ASN A 196 -7.39 8.88 26.95
CA ASN A 196 -6.94 9.57 25.74
C ASN A 196 -6.92 11.11 25.83
N LYS A 197 -6.94 11.67 27.05
CA LYS A 197 -6.81 13.10 27.33
C LYS A 197 -5.67 13.35 28.31
N MET A 198 -4.95 14.45 28.11
CA MET A 198 -3.95 14.88 29.09
C MET A 198 -4.68 15.52 30.26
N MET A 199 -4.42 15.05 31.48
CA MET A 199 -5.06 15.56 32.68
C MET A 199 -4.07 15.84 33.80
N VAL A 200 -4.36 16.88 34.58
CA VAL A 200 -3.56 17.21 35.76
C VAL A 200 -4.00 16.31 36.92
N VAL A 201 -3.11 15.41 37.34
CA VAL A 201 -3.38 14.40 38.38
C VAL A 201 -2.78 14.75 39.74
N GLY A 202 -1.87 15.72 39.78
CA GLY A 202 -1.28 16.19 41.02
C GLY A 202 -0.93 17.67 40.94
N ARG A 203 -1.16 18.40 42.03
CA ARG A 203 -0.72 19.79 42.22
C ARG A 203 -0.02 19.90 43.55
N MET A 204 1.13 20.58 43.56
CA MET A 204 1.92 20.83 44.75
C MET A 204 2.29 22.30 44.77
N GLU A 205 1.79 22.99 45.80
CA GLU A 205 1.95 24.42 46.02
C GLU A 205 2.80 24.64 47.27
N GLY A 206 3.77 25.55 47.16
CA GLY A 206 4.61 25.99 48.27
C GLY A 206 5.82 25.08 48.55
N PHE A 207 6.59 25.47 49.57
CA PHE A 207 7.81 24.77 49.94
C PHE A 207 7.54 23.39 50.55
N CYS A 208 8.29 22.38 50.11
CA CYS A 208 8.32 21.05 50.70
C CYS A 208 9.75 20.47 50.62
N SER A 209 10.12 19.58 51.54
CA SER A 209 11.42 18.89 51.48
C SER A 209 11.47 17.86 50.36
N ALA A 210 12.67 17.49 49.92
CA ALA A 210 12.87 16.49 48.86
C ALA A 210 12.18 15.16 49.13
N ASP A 211 12.23 14.66 50.37
CA ASP A 211 11.61 13.38 50.73
C ASP A 211 10.08 13.45 50.65
N VAL A 212 9.48 14.55 51.13
CA VAL A 212 8.03 14.77 51.06
C VAL A 212 7.58 14.95 49.62
N LEU A 213 8.39 15.63 48.79
CA LEU A 213 8.10 15.79 47.37
C LEU A 213 8.11 14.43 46.64
N VAL A 214 9.10 13.59 46.90
CA VAL A 214 9.16 12.23 46.34
C VAL A 214 7.98 11.38 46.79
N GLU A 215 7.62 11.39 48.08
CA GLU A 215 6.49 10.63 48.60
C GLU A 215 5.17 11.03 47.91
N ARG A 216 4.96 12.34 47.71
CA ARG A 216 3.80 12.87 46.98
C ARG A 216 3.83 12.46 45.51
N LEU A 217 4.98 12.55 44.86
CA LEU A 217 5.15 12.15 43.47
C LEU A 217 4.90 10.65 43.27
N ASP A 218 5.45 9.80 44.14
CA ASP A 218 5.20 8.35 44.10
C ASP A 218 3.72 8.04 44.30
N THR A 219 3.04 8.68 45.26
CA THR A 219 1.60 8.50 45.48
C THR A 219 0.78 8.85 44.23
N VAL A 220 1.10 9.97 43.57
CA VAL A 220 0.42 10.40 42.33
C VAL A 220 0.74 9.48 41.16
N VAL A 221 1.99 9.02 41.03
CA VAL A 221 2.41 8.11 39.95
C VAL A 221 1.76 6.73 40.13
N GLU A 222 1.87 6.12 41.30
CA GLU A 222 1.34 4.78 41.59
C GLU A 222 -0.18 4.70 41.41
N SER A 223 -0.90 5.75 41.83
CA SER A 223 -2.36 5.81 41.66
C SER A 223 -2.81 5.91 40.19
N ASN A 224 -1.97 6.46 39.30
CA ASN A 224 -2.30 6.70 37.90
C ASN A 224 -1.57 5.75 36.92
N GLU A 225 -0.57 5.01 37.38
CA GLU A 225 0.22 4.08 36.56
C GLU A 225 -0.65 3.02 35.87
N ALA A 226 -1.69 2.54 36.54
CA ALA A 226 -2.65 1.60 35.95
C ALA A 226 -3.34 2.14 34.69
N SER A 227 -3.62 3.46 34.65
CA SER A 227 -4.21 4.10 33.47
C SER A 227 -3.22 4.14 32.29
N LEU A 228 -1.94 4.39 32.60
CA LEU A 228 -0.86 4.42 31.61
C LEU A 228 -0.60 3.03 31.03
N ILE A 229 -0.52 2.01 31.88
CA ILE A 229 -0.34 0.61 31.48
C ILE A 229 -1.51 0.14 30.60
N ALA A 230 -2.74 0.52 30.95
CA ALA A 230 -3.91 0.20 30.13
C ALA A 230 -3.82 0.81 28.72
N GLU A 231 -3.39 2.07 28.61
CA GLU A 231 -3.21 2.72 27.30
C GLU A 231 -2.04 2.13 26.51
N MET A 232 -0.93 1.79 27.18
CA MET A 232 0.19 1.06 26.57
C MET A 232 -0.27 -0.29 26.00
N ALA A 233 -1.04 -1.06 26.77
CA ALA A 233 -1.59 -2.33 26.34
C ALA A 233 -2.53 -2.17 25.13
N ALA A 234 -3.43 -1.17 25.17
CA ALA A 234 -4.35 -0.87 24.07
C ALA A 234 -3.62 -0.45 22.79
N ARG A 235 -2.53 0.33 22.89
CA ARG A 235 -1.70 0.70 21.74
C ARG A 235 -0.96 -0.50 21.17
N GLN A 236 -0.43 -1.36 22.03
CA GLN A 236 0.26 -2.59 21.62
C GLN A 236 -0.71 -3.58 20.95
N GLU A 237 -1.93 -3.69 21.45
CA GLU A 237 -2.98 -4.53 20.84
C GLU A 237 -3.36 -4.03 19.44
N ARG A 238 -3.56 -2.71 19.28
CA ARG A 238 -3.81 -2.10 17.97
C ARG A 238 -2.67 -2.33 16.98
N ALA A 239 -1.42 -2.19 17.43
CA ALA A 239 -0.25 -2.47 16.58
C ALA A 239 -0.21 -3.94 16.15
N ARG A 240 -0.36 -4.88 17.09
CA ARG A 240 -0.41 -6.32 16.78
C ARG A 240 -1.55 -6.68 15.82
N ALA A 241 -2.72 -6.07 15.98
CA ALA A 241 -3.85 -6.29 15.09
C ALA A 241 -3.60 -5.75 13.68
N ALA A 242 -2.88 -4.63 13.55
CA ALA A 242 -2.47 -4.09 12.25
C ALA A 242 -1.44 -5.00 11.57
N ASP A 243 -0.40 -5.43 12.28
CA ASP A 243 0.62 -6.35 11.76
C ASP A 243 -0.01 -7.67 11.30
N LEU A 244 -0.96 -8.22 12.07
CA LEU A 244 -1.66 -9.44 11.70
C LEU A 244 -2.51 -9.27 10.43
N ARG A 245 -3.16 -8.11 10.24
CA ARG A 245 -3.92 -7.82 9.02
C ARG A 245 -3.01 -7.70 7.81
N GLU A 246 -1.87 -7.03 7.96
CA GLU A 246 -0.89 -6.92 6.88
C GLU A 246 -0.39 -8.31 6.44
N GLN A 247 -0.05 -9.18 7.38
CA GLN A 247 0.35 -10.56 7.08
C GLN A 247 -0.75 -11.36 6.39
N GLN A 248 -2.02 -11.17 6.80
CA GLN A 248 -3.17 -11.83 6.16
C GLN A 248 -3.39 -11.32 4.73
N ASP A 249 -3.31 -10.01 4.52
CA ASP A 249 -3.47 -9.38 3.21
C ASP A 249 -2.37 -9.81 2.24
N GLU A 250 -1.12 -9.90 2.70
CA GLU A 250 -0.01 -10.43 1.90
C GLU A 250 -0.23 -11.89 1.49
N ALA A 251 -0.63 -12.74 2.43
CA ALA A 251 -0.91 -14.16 2.16
C ALA A 251 -2.09 -14.34 1.20
N TYR A 252 -3.13 -13.51 1.33
CA TYR A 252 -4.28 -13.50 0.44
C TYR A 252 -3.88 -13.07 -0.99
N LEU A 253 -3.11 -11.99 -1.12
CA LEU A 253 -2.62 -11.52 -2.42
C LEU A 253 -1.70 -12.54 -3.11
N ALA A 254 -0.87 -13.26 -2.35
CA ALA A 254 -0.04 -14.34 -2.89
C ALA A 254 -0.89 -15.49 -3.43
N THR A 255 -1.91 -15.91 -2.66
CA THR A 255 -2.85 -16.97 -3.07
C THR A 255 -3.64 -16.56 -4.32
N LEU A 256 -4.15 -15.32 -4.35
CA LEU A 256 -4.88 -14.78 -5.49
C LEU A 256 -4.03 -14.76 -6.77
N ARG A 257 -2.75 -14.37 -6.67
CA ARG A 257 -1.83 -14.41 -7.81
C ARG A 257 -1.59 -15.84 -8.30
N ALA A 258 -1.40 -16.79 -7.39
CA ALA A 258 -1.19 -18.20 -7.75
C ALA A 258 -2.41 -18.79 -8.47
N ASP A 259 -3.63 -18.49 -8.01
CA ASP A 259 -4.86 -18.94 -8.66
C ASP A 259 -5.05 -18.29 -10.03
N GLN A 260 -4.80 -16.98 -10.18
CA GLN A 260 -4.85 -16.29 -11.46
C GLN A 260 -3.82 -16.84 -12.47
N GLU A 261 -2.59 -17.11 -12.03
CA GLU A 261 -1.54 -17.65 -12.89
C GLU A 261 -1.89 -19.08 -13.34
N LYS A 262 -2.42 -19.90 -12.44
CA LYS A 262 -2.88 -21.25 -12.75
C LYS A 262 -4.06 -21.26 -13.73
N GLU A 263 -5.01 -20.34 -13.57
CA GLU A 263 -6.12 -20.19 -14.51
C GLU A 263 -5.63 -19.74 -15.90
N ARG A 264 -4.69 -18.79 -15.94
CA ARG A 264 -4.08 -18.33 -17.20
C ARG A 264 -3.34 -19.45 -17.91
N LEU A 265 -2.55 -20.24 -17.18
CA LEU A 265 -1.81 -21.37 -17.76
C LEU A 265 -2.76 -22.42 -18.35
N LYS A 266 -3.81 -22.80 -17.60
CA LYS A 266 -4.84 -23.73 -18.08
C LYS A 266 -5.55 -23.23 -19.33
N ARG A 267 -5.87 -21.93 -19.40
CA ARG A 267 -6.49 -21.33 -20.59
C ARG A 267 -5.56 -21.39 -21.79
N GLN A 268 -4.27 -21.10 -21.60
CA GLN A 268 -3.27 -21.18 -22.66
C GLN A 268 -3.08 -22.62 -23.16
N GLU A 269 -3.06 -23.61 -22.27
CA GLU A 269 -2.99 -25.03 -22.63
C GLU A 269 -4.21 -25.46 -23.45
N GLN A 270 -5.42 -25.07 -23.02
CA GLN A 270 -6.66 -25.37 -23.75
C GLN A 270 -6.68 -24.71 -25.14
N GLU A 271 -6.27 -23.44 -25.24
CA GLU A 271 -6.19 -22.75 -26.52
C GLU A 271 -5.14 -23.38 -27.46
N GLN A 272 -4.00 -23.84 -26.93
CA GLN A 272 -2.99 -24.54 -27.73
C GLN A 272 -3.51 -25.89 -28.24
N GLU A 273 -4.17 -26.66 -27.38
CA GLU A 273 -4.76 -27.95 -27.76
C GLU A 273 -5.85 -27.77 -28.83
N GLU A 274 -6.70 -26.74 -28.68
CA GLU A 274 -7.73 -26.40 -29.68
C GLU A 274 -7.11 -25.94 -31.01
N ARG A 275 -6.06 -25.11 -30.98
CA ARG A 275 -5.34 -24.69 -32.20
C ARG A 275 -4.73 -25.87 -32.92
N LEU A 276 -4.05 -26.77 -32.21
CA LEU A 276 -3.46 -27.98 -32.79
C LEU A 276 -4.55 -28.87 -33.42
N ARG A 277 -5.71 -29.00 -32.77
CA ARG A 277 -6.84 -29.76 -33.30
C ARG A 277 -7.46 -29.12 -34.54
N ASN A 278 -7.61 -27.80 -34.55
CA ASN A 278 -8.12 -27.05 -35.70
C ASN A 278 -7.15 -27.10 -36.89
N GLU A 279 -5.84 -26.97 -36.66
CA GLU A 279 -4.82 -27.14 -37.69
C GLU A 279 -4.82 -28.55 -38.27
N GLN A 280 -5.01 -29.58 -37.45
CA GLN A 280 -5.13 -30.97 -37.91
C GLN A 280 -6.39 -31.16 -38.77
N ALA A 281 -7.54 -30.66 -38.31
CA ALA A 281 -8.80 -30.77 -39.05
C ALA A 281 -8.76 -29.99 -40.37
N GLU A 282 -8.11 -28.82 -40.40
CA GLU A 282 -7.95 -28.04 -41.62
C GLU A 282 -7.07 -28.76 -42.64
N LYS A 283 -5.93 -29.35 -42.22
CA LYS A 283 -5.08 -30.17 -43.09
C LYS A 283 -5.83 -31.37 -43.66
N GLU A 284 -6.62 -32.06 -42.84
CA GLU A 284 -7.43 -33.20 -43.27
C GLU A 284 -8.51 -32.78 -44.28
N MET A 285 -9.21 -31.68 -44.03
CA MET A 285 -10.23 -31.15 -44.94
C MET A 285 -9.61 -30.68 -46.28
N GLN A 286 -8.42 -30.07 -46.24
CA GLN A 286 -7.68 -29.69 -47.45
C GLN A 286 -7.31 -30.91 -48.29
N LEU A 287 -6.85 -31.99 -47.66
CA LEU A 287 -6.52 -33.24 -48.34
C LEU A 287 -7.77 -33.86 -49.01
N VAL A 288 -8.89 -33.93 -48.30
CA VAL A 288 -10.15 -34.46 -48.83
C VAL A 288 -10.66 -33.63 -50.00
N ASN A 289 -10.66 -32.29 -49.87
CA ASN A 289 -11.07 -31.39 -50.95
C ASN A 289 -10.17 -31.51 -52.18
N ARG A 290 -8.86 -31.73 -51.98
CA ARG A 290 -7.91 -31.95 -53.07
C ARG A 290 -8.24 -33.24 -53.83
N LYS A 291 -8.49 -34.34 -53.11
CA LYS A 291 -8.88 -35.63 -53.71
C LYS A 291 -10.19 -35.52 -54.50
N LYS A 292 -11.19 -34.84 -53.94
CA LYS A 292 -12.49 -34.63 -54.60
C LYS A 292 -12.39 -33.77 -55.87
N LYS A 293 -11.63 -32.67 -55.85
CA LYS A 293 -11.40 -31.85 -57.06
C LYS A 293 -10.67 -32.62 -58.15
N ALA A 294 -9.70 -33.47 -57.77
CA ALA A 294 -9.02 -34.34 -58.72
C ALA A 294 -9.99 -35.34 -59.36
N GLU A 295 -10.92 -35.92 -58.60
CA GLU A 295 -11.97 -36.82 -59.11
C GLU A 295 -12.96 -36.11 -60.05
N GLU A 296 -13.40 -34.89 -59.72
CA GLU A 296 -14.34 -34.11 -60.53
C GLU A 296 -13.72 -33.61 -61.86
N SER A 297 -12.40 -33.43 -61.92
CA SER A 297 -11.68 -33.00 -63.13
C SER A 297 -11.42 -34.14 -64.14
N LEU A 298 -11.87 -35.36 -63.84
CA LEU A 298 -11.62 -36.53 -64.69
C LEU A 298 -12.63 -36.63 -65.84
N SER A 299 -12.10 -36.64 -67.06
CA SER A 299 -12.87 -36.92 -68.28
C SER A 299 -13.42 -38.37 -68.29
N PRO A 300 -14.65 -38.61 -68.78
CA PRO A 300 -15.22 -39.97 -68.86
C PRO A 300 -14.43 -40.87 -69.82
N GLU A 301 -14.39 -42.18 -69.55
CA GLU A 301 -13.62 -43.13 -70.37
C GLU A 301 -14.10 -43.15 -71.83
N PRO A 302 -13.21 -43.00 -72.82
CA PRO A 302 -13.60 -43.00 -74.23
C PRO A 302 -14.08 -44.39 -74.68
N THR A 303 -15.21 -44.43 -75.39
CA THR A 303 -15.75 -45.65 -76.01
C THR A 303 -14.90 -46.01 -77.23
N ASN A 304 -14.28 -47.19 -77.22
CA ASN A 304 -13.39 -47.78 -78.24
C ASN A 304 -13.36 -47.03 -79.60
N SER A 305 -12.44 -46.10 -79.72
CA SER A 305 -12.04 -45.45 -80.98
C SER A 305 -10.56 -45.72 -81.24
N GLU A 306 -10.12 -45.57 -82.50
CA GLU A 306 -8.73 -45.78 -82.96
C GLU A 306 -7.69 -44.86 -82.26
N ASP A 307 -8.16 -43.87 -81.50
CA ASP A 307 -7.37 -42.87 -80.77
C ASP A 307 -7.31 -43.07 -79.25
N SER A 308 -7.67 -44.26 -78.76
CA SER A 308 -7.55 -44.60 -77.33
C SER A 308 -6.19 -45.20 -76.94
N ILE A 309 -5.66 -44.79 -75.79
CA ILE A 309 -4.45 -45.32 -75.13
C ILE A 309 -4.88 -46.05 -73.85
N LYS A 310 -4.34 -47.24 -73.61
CA LYS A 310 -4.54 -47.99 -72.37
C LYS A 310 -3.32 -47.80 -71.45
N VAL A 311 -3.50 -47.09 -70.34
CA VAL A 311 -2.44 -46.93 -69.33
C VAL A 311 -2.68 -47.92 -68.20
N ILE A 312 -1.68 -48.74 -67.90
CA ILE A 312 -1.69 -49.70 -66.80
C ILE A 312 -0.72 -49.18 -65.74
N LEU A 313 -1.21 -48.83 -64.57
CA LEU A 313 -0.43 -48.42 -63.41
C LEU A 313 -0.19 -49.65 -62.52
N LYS A 314 1.07 -49.93 -62.22
CA LYS A 314 1.48 -50.97 -61.27
C LYS A 314 1.99 -50.31 -60.00
N LEU A 315 1.28 -50.53 -58.90
CA LEU A 315 1.68 -50.10 -57.56
C LEU A 315 2.81 -51.00 -57.01
N PRO A 316 3.66 -50.49 -56.09
CA PRO A 316 4.72 -51.27 -55.45
C PRO A 316 4.18 -52.52 -54.72
N GLU A 317 3.09 -52.38 -53.99
CA GLU A 317 2.50 -53.42 -53.12
C GLU A 317 0.99 -53.62 -53.38
N GLY A 318 0.50 -53.21 -54.56
CA GLY A 318 -0.94 -53.10 -54.85
C GLY A 318 -1.40 -53.72 -56.17
N PRO A 319 -2.73 -53.72 -56.42
CA PRO A 319 -3.31 -54.23 -57.65
C PRO A 319 -2.87 -53.41 -58.87
N ARG A 320 -2.89 -54.03 -60.05
CA ARG A 320 -2.67 -53.29 -61.30
C ARG A 320 -3.95 -52.54 -61.65
N ILE A 321 -3.85 -51.24 -61.86
CA ILE A 321 -4.97 -50.37 -62.22
C ILE A 321 -4.85 -50.05 -63.71
N GLU A 322 -5.94 -50.21 -64.44
CA GLU A 322 -6.00 -49.86 -65.85
C GLU A 322 -7.04 -48.79 -66.10
N ARG A 323 -6.70 -47.80 -66.93
CA ARG A 323 -7.64 -46.80 -67.43
C ARG A 323 -7.30 -46.44 -68.87
N LYS A 324 -8.33 -46.16 -69.66
CA LYS A 324 -8.18 -45.69 -71.04
C LYS A 324 -8.21 -44.17 -71.08
N PHE A 325 -7.29 -43.58 -71.83
CA PHE A 325 -7.20 -42.14 -72.09
C PHE A 325 -7.26 -41.90 -73.61
N ASP A 326 -7.58 -40.67 -74.03
CA ASP A 326 -7.49 -40.27 -75.44
C ASP A 326 -6.07 -39.76 -75.72
N LYS A 327 -5.54 -40.01 -76.93
CA LYS A 327 -4.23 -39.48 -77.35
C LYS A 327 -4.12 -37.95 -77.23
N LYS A 328 -5.25 -37.24 -77.39
CA LYS A 328 -5.31 -35.77 -77.37
C LYS A 328 -5.44 -35.15 -75.98
N HIS A 329 -5.66 -35.97 -74.94
CA HIS A 329 -5.72 -35.47 -73.57
C HIS A 329 -4.32 -35.21 -73.00
N ASN A 330 -4.29 -34.42 -71.92
CA ASN A 330 -3.06 -33.96 -71.30
C ASN A 330 -2.62 -34.91 -70.18
N LEU A 331 -1.32 -34.93 -69.89
CA LEU A 331 -0.77 -35.69 -68.76
C LEU A 331 -1.31 -35.25 -67.40
N SER A 332 -1.92 -34.06 -67.30
CA SER A 332 -2.65 -33.62 -66.10
C SER A 332 -3.80 -34.56 -65.73
N GLU A 333 -4.49 -35.17 -66.70
CA GLU A 333 -5.57 -36.12 -66.40
C GLU A 333 -5.03 -37.42 -65.77
N LEU A 334 -3.80 -37.81 -66.13
CA LEU A 334 -3.11 -38.93 -65.50
C LEU A 334 -2.71 -38.59 -64.06
N HIS A 335 -2.28 -37.35 -63.80
CA HIS A 335 -1.99 -36.84 -62.46
C HIS A 335 -3.23 -36.84 -61.57
N ASP A 336 -4.32 -36.25 -62.07
CA ASP A 336 -5.60 -36.14 -61.37
C ASP A 336 -6.20 -37.54 -61.12
N PHE A 337 -6.02 -38.49 -62.06
CA PHE A 337 -6.47 -39.87 -61.88
C PHE A 337 -5.75 -40.58 -60.75
N VAL A 338 -4.43 -40.40 -60.66
CA VAL A 338 -3.64 -41.01 -59.57
C VAL A 338 -4.02 -40.37 -58.23
N LEU A 339 -4.22 -39.06 -58.16
CA LEU A 339 -4.64 -38.35 -56.95
C LEU A 339 -6.07 -38.66 -56.49
N SER A 340 -6.97 -38.99 -57.42
CA SER A 340 -8.38 -39.30 -57.11
C SER A 340 -8.56 -40.65 -56.40
N ARG A 341 -7.55 -41.54 -56.46
CA ARG A 341 -7.67 -42.89 -55.91
C ARG A 341 -7.16 -42.97 -54.48
N ASN A 342 -7.92 -43.65 -53.63
CA ASN A 342 -7.58 -43.87 -52.23
C ASN A 342 -6.45 -44.89 -52.01
N ASP A 343 -6.11 -45.68 -53.04
CA ASP A 343 -5.07 -46.72 -52.98
C ASP A 343 -3.68 -46.21 -53.37
N MET A 344 -3.54 -44.93 -53.72
CA MET A 344 -2.30 -44.31 -54.19
C MET A 344 -1.72 -43.37 -53.12
N PRO A 345 -0.38 -43.28 -52.98
CA PRO A 345 0.24 -42.35 -52.05
C PRO A 345 0.03 -40.90 -52.48
N ASP A 346 0.02 -39.99 -51.49
CA ASP A 346 -0.25 -38.57 -51.72
C ASP A 346 0.92 -37.88 -52.46
N SER A 347 2.16 -38.37 -52.26
CA SER A 347 3.35 -38.01 -53.05
C SER A 347 3.88 -39.21 -53.84
N PHE A 348 4.03 -39.07 -55.17
CA PHE A 348 4.39 -40.22 -56.04
C PHE A 348 5.19 -39.84 -57.29
N GLU A 349 5.93 -40.82 -57.83
CA GLU A 349 6.59 -40.76 -59.15
C GLU A 349 6.03 -41.84 -60.08
N LEU A 350 5.76 -41.52 -61.35
CA LEU A 350 5.38 -42.46 -62.40
C LEU A 350 6.56 -42.74 -63.35
N LEU A 351 6.92 -44.01 -63.50
CA LEU A 351 8.11 -44.48 -64.23
C LEU A 351 7.74 -45.45 -65.36
N THR A 352 8.38 -45.35 -66.53
CA THR A 352 8.31 -46.38 -67.58
C THR A 352 9.20 -47.60 -67.29
N ASN A 353 8.90 -48.75 -67.89
CA ASN A 353 9.71 -49.97 -67.74
C ASN A 353 11.10 -49.86 -68.39
N PHE A 354 11.19 -49.65 -69.72
CA PHE A 354 12.47 -49.53 -70.44
C PHE A 354 12.37 -48.68 -71.74
N PRO A 355 13.26 -47.69 -71.95
CA PRO A 355 14.19 -47.14 -70.97
C PRO A 355 13.42 -46.48 -69.81
N THR A 356 13.93 -46.60 -68.59
CA THR A 356 13.29 -46.08 -67.37
C THR A 356 13.31 -44.55 -67.41
N LYS A 357 12.14 -43.94 -67.53
CA LYS A 357 11.95 -42.50 -67.64
C LYS A 357 10.84 -42.08 -66.67
N VAL A 358 11.11 -41.04 -65.88
CA VAL A 358 10.09 -40.38 -65.05
C VAL A 358 9.17 -39.61 -65.99
N ILE A 359 7.90 -40.00 -66.04
CA ILE A 359 6.87 -39.31 -66.81
C ILE A 359 6.28 -38.18 -65.97
N LEU A 360 6.09 -38.44 -64.68
CA LEU A 360 5.39 -37.54 -63.78
C LEU A 360 5.97 -37.68 -62.38
N ARG A 361 6.18 -36.55 -61.72
CA ARG A 361 6.54 -36.46 -60.31
C ARG A 361 5.51 -35.56 -59.63
N SER A 362 4.92 -36.06 -58.57
CA SER A 362 4.01 -35.33 -57.70
C SER A 362 4.71 -35.18 -56.35
N GLU A 363 5.73 -34.32 -56.30
CA GLU A 363 6.31 -33.85 -55.05
C GLU A 363 5.67 -32.51 -54.72
N ASN A 364 5.06 -32.38 -53.54
CA ASN A 364 4.65 -31.13 -52.90
C ASN A 364 3.90 -30.11 -53.80
N ALA A 365 2.63 -29.88 -53.50
CA ALA A 365 1.68 -29.06 -54.25
C ALA A 365 2.01 -27.56 -54.43
N GLU A 366 3.25 -27.12 -54.18
CA GLU A 366 3.68 -25.72 -54.29
C GLU A 366 4.45 -25.40 -55.58
N ASN A 367 4.80 -26.39 -56.42
CA ASN A 367 5.40 -26.12 -57.73
C ASN A 367 4.31 -26.02 -58.83
N CYS A 368 3.70 -24.83 -58.97
CA CYS A 368 2.78 -24.52 -60.09
C CYS A 368 3.37 -24.85 -61.48
N ASN A 369 4.69 -24.80 -61.62
CA ASN A 369 5.40 -25.06 -62.88
C ASN A 369 5.27 -26.51 -63.38
N GLU A 370 5.08 -27.49 -62.50
CA GLU A 370 5.06 -28.91 -62.91
C GLU A 370 3.66 -29.33 -63.37
N TYR A 371 2.60 -28.88 -62.70
CA TYR A 371 1.23 -29.14 -63.13
C TYR A 371 0.86 -28.39 -64.42
N GLU A 372 1.36 -27.16 -64.60
CA GLU A 372 1.21 -26.43 -65.87
C GLU A 372 1.97 -27.10 -67.02
N ARG A 373 3.15 -27.67 -66.73
CA ARG A 373 3.89 -28.49 -67.70
C ARG A 373 3.14 -29.78 -68.08
N LEU A 374 2.43 -30.40 -67.14
CA LEU A 374 1.61 -31.58 -67.42
C LEU A 374 0.35 -31.24 -68.22
N LYS A 375 -0.15 -30.00 -68.12
CA LYS A 375 -1.25 -29.49 -68.97
C LYS A 375 -0.81 -29.12 -70.39
N SER A 376 0.48 -28.93 -70.64
CA SER A 376 1.00 -28.57 -71.96
C SER A 376 1.51 -29.75 -72.78
N ILE A 377 1.65 -30.93 -72.16
CA ILE A 377 2.15 -32.15 -72.81
C ILE A 377 1.01 -33.14 -72.97
N THR A 378 0.77 -33.56 -74.20
CA THR A 378 -0.21 -34.62 -74.52
C THR A 378 0.39 -36.02 -74.35
N PHE A 379 -0.46 -37.04 -74.24
CA PHE A 379 0.01 -38.43 -74.17
C PHE A 379 0.85 -38.85 -75.40
N GLU A 380 0.55 -38.29 -76.57
CA GLU A 380 1.30 -38.53 -77.82
C GLU A 380 2.73 -37.95 -77.76
N GLU A 381 2.88 -36.71 -77.30
CA GLU A 381 4.18 -36.04 -77.11
C GLU A 381 5.03 -36.71 -76.02
N ALA A 382 4.37 -37.29 -75.01
CA ALA A 382 5.00 -38.07 -73.96
C ALA A 382 5.50 -39.46 -74.42
N GLN A 383 5.26 -39.83 -75.69
CA GLN A 383 5.55 -41.14 -76.29
C GLN A 383 4.75 -42.30 -75.65
N ILE A 384 3.62 -42.01 -75.01
CA ILE A 384 2.71 -43.00 -74.45
C ILE A 384 1.73 -43.39 -75.56
N THR A 385 1.97 -44.52 -76.23
CA THR A 385 1.13 -44.97 -77.36
C THR A 385 0.70 -46.42 -77.18
N GLY A 386 -0.54 -46.74 -77.58
CA GLY A 386 -1.10 -48.09 -77.48
C GLY A 386 -1.40 -48.51 -76.03
N THR A 387 -0.75 -49.58 -75.56
CA THR A 387 -0.86 -50.04 -74.16
C THR A 387 0.46 -49.81 -73.44
N THR A 388 0.48 -48.92 -72.43
CA THR A 388 1.70 -48.54 -71.71
C THR A 388 1.61 -48.91 -70.23
N LEU A 389 2.64 -49.58 -69.72
CA LEU A 389 2.78 -49.93 -68.31
C LEU A 389 3.64 -48.88 -67.59
N LEU A 390 3.09 -48.25 -66.55
CA LEU A 390 3.80 -47.33 -65.68
C LEU A 390 3.90 -47.91 -64.26
N PHE A 391 5.02 -47.69 -63.61
CA PHE A 391 5.29 -48.07 -62.24
C PHE A 391 5.14 -46.85 -61.35
N VAL A 392 4.40 -47.00 -60.26
CA VAL A 392 4.25 -45.94 -59.26
C VAL A 392 5.30 -46.16 -58.20
N ARG A 393 6.03 -45.12 -57.82
CA ARG A 393 6.94 -45.10 -56.68
C ARG A 393 6.39 -44.13 -55.64
N ASP A 394 6.25 -44.62 -54.43
CA ASP A 394 5.87 -43.83 -53.27
C ASP A 394 7.06 -42.99 -52.80
N LEU A 395 6.82 -41.70 -52.52
CA LEU A 395 7.82 -40.77 -52.00
C LEU A 395 7.67 -40.50 -50.50
N ASP A 396 6.56 -40.92 -49.90
CA ASP A 396 6.25 -40.75 -48.48
C ASP A 396 6.61 -42.01 -47.65
N ALA A 397 7.06 -43.09 -48.31
CA ALA A 397 7.36 -44.41 -47.73
C ALA A 397 8.79 -44.59 -47.19
#